data_AF-A0A7S3M4D5-F1
#
_entry.id   AF-A0A7S3M4D5-F1
#
_cell.length_a   1.000
_cell.length_b   1.000
_cell.length_c   1.000
_cell.angle_alpha   90.00
_cell.angle_beta   90.00
_cell.angle_gamma   90.00
#
_symmetry.space_group_name_H-M   'P 1'
#
loop_
_entity.id
_entity.type
_entity.pdbx_description
1 polymer ?
#
loop_
_entity_poly.entity_id
_entity_poly.type
_entity_poly.pdbx_seq_one_letter_code
_entity_poly.pdbx_strand_id
1 'polypeptide(L)'
;IRWLRAINAGAVLYCPLMNSNAAFAAQVLSIPSVALLTTAGPGSIQRTYVEFLRMSQTTEEMLVKELKDFQPHREAVARLNEKYGLDIGLLPNMQPIGKLDVLKWSAVTLVTTCEDLLDPMTPDV
;
A
#
# COMPACT_ATOMS: atom_id res chain seq x y z
N ILE A 1 -3.13 -3.20 16.20
CA ILE A 1 -3.69 -2.07 16.98
C ILE A 1 -3.19 -2.02 18.43
N ARG A 2 -3.19 -3.12 19.20
CA ARG A 2 -2.70 -3.15 20.60
C ARG A 2 -1.31 -2.52 20.77
N TRP A 3 -0.39 -2.77 19.84
CA TRP A 3 0.96 -2.22 19.86
C TRP A 3 0.99 -0.68 19.73
N LEU A 4 0.21 -0.08 18.83
CA LEU A 4 0.09 1.37 18.68
C LEU A 4 -0.50 2.02 19.94
N ARG A 5 -1.50 1.38 20.56
CA ARG A 5 -2.06 1.85 21.83
C ARG A 5 -1.04 1.78 22.96
N ALA A 6 -0.23 0.72 23.01
CA ALA A 6 0.78 0.52 24.06
C ALA A 6 1.85 1.62 24.07
N ILE A 7 2.21 2.15 22.89
CA ILE A 7 3.19 3.23 22.75
C ILE A 7 2.54 4.62 22.71
N ASN A 8 1.22 4.72 22.91
CA ASN A 8 0.44 5.94 22.76
C ASN A 8 0.74 6.69 21.44
N ALA A 9 0.73 5.95 20.32
CA ALA A 9 1.10 6.51 19.03
C ALA A 9 0.18 7.67 18.63
N GLY A 10 0.76 8.84 18.35
CA GLY A 10 0.04 10.00 17.84
C GLY A 10 -0.12 10.03 16.32
N ALA A 11 0.66 9.23 15.60
CA ALA A 11 0.61 9.07 14.14
C ALA A 11 1.33 7.76 13.73
N VAL A 12 1.19 7.36 12.46
CA VAL A 12 1.99 6.28 11.86
C VAL A 12 2.68 6.74 10.58
N LEU A 13 3.92 6.31 10.39
CA LEU A 13 4.66 6.42 9.12
C LEU A 13 4.90 5.00 8.60
N TYR A 14 4.56 4.74 7.33
CA TYR A 14 4.63 3.38 6.78
C TYR A 14 4.94 3.39 5.29
N CYS A 15 5.59 2.33 4.81
CA CYS A 15 5.68 2.07 3.38
C CYS A 15 4.40 1.36 2.91
N PRO A 16 3.63 1.93 1.97
CA PRO A 16 2.36 1.37 1.50
C PRO A 16 2.54 0.04 0.72
N LEU A 17 3.73 -0.23 0.20
CA LEU A 17 4.08 -1.50 -0.45
C LEU A 17 4.38 -2.62 0.55
N MET A 18 4.96 -2.27 1.70
CA MET A 18 5.44 -3.27 2.68
C MET A 18 4.43 -3.53 3.79
N ASN A 19 3.68 -2.51 4.22
CA ASN A 19 2.80 -2.64 5.38
C ASN A 19 1.57 -1.72 5.31
N SER A 20 0.64 -2.06 4.41
CA SER A 20 -0.65 -1.38 4.30
C SER A 20 -1.50 -1.47 5.56
N ASN A 21 -1.30 -2.51 6.39
CA ASN A 21 -2.03 -2.70 7.64
C ASN A 21 -1.80 -1.56 8.66
N ALA A 22 -0.68 -0.83 8.57
CA ALA A 22 -0.42 0.34 9.39
C ALA A 22 -1.46 1.45 9.11
N ALA A 23 -1.85 1.67 7.85
CA ALA A 23 -2.88 2.63 7.46
C ALA A 23 -4.23 2.27 8.08
N PHE A 24 -4.62 1.00 8.00
CA PHE A 24 -5.89 0.52 8.57
C PHE A 24 -5.89 0.67 10.09
N ALA A 25 -4.79 0.31 10.75
CA ALA A 25 -4.68 0.45 12.19
C ALA A 25 -4.77 1.91 12.65
N ALA A 26 -4.20 2.84 11.89
CA ALA A 26 -4.30 4.27 12.15
C ALA A 26 -5.73 4.80 11.93
N GLN A 27 -6.40 4.35 10.86
CA GLN A 27 -7.81 4.66 10.62
C GLN A 27 -8.70 4.22 11.79
N VAL A 28 -8.50 3.00 12.32
CA VAL A 28 -9.25 2.48 13.48
C VAL A 28 -9.00 3.29 14.75
N LEU A 29 -7.80 3.86 14.89
CA LEU A 29 -7.41 4.67 16.05
C LEU A 29 -7.72 6.15 15.88
N SER A 30 -8.22 6.57 14.72
CA SER A 30 -8.41 7.97 14.37
C SER A 30 -7.15 8.81 14.56
N ILE A 31 -5.98 8.24 14.22
CA ILE A 31 -4.69 8.96 14.22
C ILE A 31 -4.19 9.17 12.78
N PRO A 32 -3.44 10.25 12.49
CA PRO A 32 -2.86 10.49 11.18
C PRO A 32 -1.98 9.31 10.71
N SER A 33 -2.10 8.98 9.42
CA SER A 33 -1.21 8.04 8.74
C SER A 33 -0.47 8.75 7.61
N VAL A 34 0.84 8.53 7.52
CA VAL A 34 1.72 9.09 6.51
C VAL A 34 2.30 7.95 5.69
N ALA A 35 1.96 7.91 4.41
CA ALA A 35 2.53 6.94 3.48
C ALA A 35 3.89 7.45 3.00
N LEU A 36 4.92 6.63 3.10
CA LEU A 36 6.26 6.89 2.59
C LEU A 36 6.51 6.01 1.37
N LEU A 37 6.37 6.59 0.19
CA LEU A 37 6.69 5.93 -1.07
C LEU A 37 8.20 6.06 -1.32
N THR A 38 8.88 4.92 -1.23
CA THR A 38 10.32 4.78 -1.48
C THR A 38 10.63 4.46 -2.94
N THR A 39 9.63 4.50 -3.82
CA THR A 39 9.78 4.38 -5.26
C THR A 39 9.46 5.73 -5.87
N ALA A 40 10.46 6.39 -6.45
CA ALA A 40 10.26 7.63 -7.18
C ALA A 40 9.96 7.37 -8.66
N GLY A 41 9.33 8.35 -9.32
CA GLY A 41 9.07 8.33 -10.76
C GLY A 41 7.65 7.88 -11.14
N PRO A 42 7.01 8.57 -12.10
CA PRO A 42 5.74 8.13 -12.68
C PRO A 42 5.81 6.69 -13.21
N GLY A 43 4.85 5.85 -12.81
CA GLY A 43 4.75 4.47 -13.27
C GLY A 43 5.75 3.48 -12.65
N SER A 44 6.56 3.90 -11.67
CA SER A 44 7.50 3.02 -10.96
C SER A 44 6.82 1.78 -10.36
N ILE A 45 5.66 1.97 -9.72
CA ILE A 45 4.88 0.86 -9.16
C ILE A 45 4.38 -0.07 -10.27
N GLN A 46 3.84 0.47 -11.37
CA GLN A 46 3.34 -0.35 -12.48
C GLN A 46 4.46 -1.23 -13.06
N ARG A 47 5.63 -0.64 -13.34
CA ARG A 47 6.81 -1.38 -13.83
C ARG A 47 7.25 -2.46 -12.85
N THR A 48 7.26 -2.13 -11.55
CA THR A 48 7.61 -3.07 -10.48
C THR A 48 6.66 -4.28 -10.48
N TYR A 49 5.35 -4.06 -10.57
CA TYR A 49 4.37 -5.14 -10.63
C TYR A 49 4.51 -5.99 -11.90
N VAL A 50 4.71 -5.38 -13.06
CA VAL A 50 4.95 -6.10 -14.32
C VAL A 50 6.17 -7.02 -14.20
N GLU A 51 7.24 -6.52 -13.59
CA GLU A 51 8.45 -7.31 -13.40
C GLU A 51 8.25 -8.44 -12.37
N PHE A 52 7.50 -8.20 -11.29
CA PHE A 52 7.12 -9.26 -10.34
C PHE A 52 6.31 -10.38 -11.01
N LEU A 53 5.36 -10.03 -11.87
CA LEU A 53 4.57 -11.00 -12.64
C LEU A 53 5.49 -11.84 -13.54
N ARG A 54 6.41 -11.18 -14.25
CA ARG A 54 7.40 -11.84 -15.12
C ARG A 54 8.30 -12.80 -14.33
N MET A 55 8.85 -12.35 -13.20
CA MET A 55 9.73 -13.16 -12.34
C MET A 55 8.99 -14.35 -11.71
N SER A 56 7.72 -14.16 -11.38
CA SER A 56 6.87 -15.21 -10.79
C SER A 56 6.24 -16.14 -11.84
N GLN A 57 6.54 -15.92 -13.14
CA GLN A 57 6.00 -16.68 -14.27
C GLN A 57 4.46 -16.76 -14.25
N THR A 58 3.81 -15.65 -13.86
CA THR A 58 2.35 -15.55 -13.76
C THR A 58 1.83 -14.35 -14.55
N THR A 59 0.52 -14.30 -14.80
CA THR A 59 -0.13 -13.15 -15.46
C THR A 59 -0.94 -12.35 -14.46
N GLU A 60 -1.33 -11.13 -14.84
CA GLU A 60 -2.25 -10.31 -14.05
C GLU A 60 -3.56 -11.07 -13.80
N GLU A 61 -4.13 -11.69 -14.82
CA GLU A 61 -5.41 -12.40 -14.75
C GLU A 61 -5.32 -13.61 -13.82
N MET A 62 -4.22 -14.35 -13.89
CA MET A 62 -3.96 -15.49 -13.00
C MET A 62 -3.86 -15.02 -11.55
N LEU A 63 -3.07 -13.99 -11.27
CA LEU A 63 -2.92 -13.44 -9.92
C LEU A 63 -4.23 -12.87 -9.38
N VAL A 64 -4.99 -12.13 -10.21
CA VAL A 64 -6.30 -11.59 -9.83
C VAL A 64 -7.27 -12.72 -9.50
N LYS A 65 -7.27 -13.80 -10.29
CA LYS A 65 -8.10 -14.98 -10.02
C LYS A 65 -7.72 -15.63 -8.69
N GLU A 66 -6.43 -15.89 -8.48
CA GLU A 66 -5.93 -16.48 -7.23
C GLU A 66 -6.30 -15.64 -6.00
N LEU A 67 -6.13 -14.31 -6.07
CA LEU A 67 -6.47 -13.42 -4.96
C LEU A 67 -7.98 -13.37 -4.68
N LYS A 68 -8.83 -13.43 -5.72
CA LYS A 68 -10.29 -13.50 -5.57
C LYS A 68 -10.74 -14.84 -4.98
N ASP A 69 -10.08 -15.92 -5.36
CA ASP A 69 -10.45 -17.26 -4.93
C ASP A 69 -9.82 -17.64 -3.57
N PHE A 70 -8.85 -16.86 -3.09
CA PHE A 70 -8.20 -17.10 -1.80
C PHE A 70 -9.12 -16.74 -0.62
N GLN A 71 -9.91 -17.74 -0.21
CA GLN A 71 -10.89 -17.67 0.86
C GLN A 71 -10.39 -17.00 2.16
N PRO A 72 -9.18 -17.31 2.69
CA PRO A 72 -8.71 -16.70 3.93
C PRO A 72 -8.58 -15.17 3.85
N HIS A 73 -8.15 -14.64 2.70
CA HIS A 73 -8.04 -13.19 2.48
C HIS A 73 -9.41 -12.53 2.43
N ARG A 74 -10.35 -13.12 1.69
CA ARG A 74 -11.74 -12.64 1.63
C ARG A 74 -12.39 -12.56 3.02
N GLU A 75 -12.25 -13.61 3.82
CA GLU A 75 -12.78 -13.63 5.17
C GLU A 75 -12.09 -12.62 6.09
N ALA A 76 -10.78 -12.44 5.95
CA ALA A 76 -10.05 -11.44 6.71
C ALA A 76 -10.52 -10.01 6.37
N VAL A 77 -10.67 -9.69 5.09
CA VAL A 77 -11.19 -8.39 4.62
C VAL A 77 -12.62 -8.17 5.13
N ALA A 78 -13.50 -9.17 4.99
CA ALA A 78 -14.88 -9.07 5.47
C ALA A 78 -14.93 -8.79 6.98
N ARG A 79 -14.18 -9.54 7.80
CA ARG A 79 -14.11 -9.33 9.26
C ARG A 79 -13.58 -7.95 9.63
N LEU A 80 -12.57 -7.45 8.91
CA LEU A 80 -12.00 -6.13 9.18
C LEU A 80 -12.98 -5.01 8.82
N ASN A 81 -13.62 -5.11 7.65
CA ASN A 81 -14.63 -4.14 7.22
C ASN A 81 -15.83 -4.13 8.16
N GLU A 82 -16.37 -5.30 8.53
CA GLU A 82 -17.50 -5.42 9.47
C GLU A 82 -17.15 -4.87 10.86
N LYS A 83 -16.01 -5.29 11.42
CA LYS A 83 -15.65 -4.95 12.80
C LYS A 83 -15.28 -3.48 12.99
N TYR A 84 -14.69 -2.87 11.96
CA TYR A 84 -14.06 -1.56 12.09
C TYR A 84 -14.62 -0.50 11.14
N GLY A 85 -15.63 -0.83 10.33
CA GLY A 85 -16.21 0.10 9.36
C GLY A 85 -15.21 0.52 8.28
N LEU A 86 -14.28 -0.36 7.92
CA LEU A 86 -13.30 -0.11 6.87
C LEU A 86 -13.89 -0.44 5.49
N ASP A 87 -13.35 0.19 4.46
CA ASP A 87 -13.69 -0.05 3.05
C ASP A 87 -12.47 -0.65 2.31
N ILE A 88 -12.00 -1.80 2.79
CA ILE A 88 -10.87 -2.52 2.17
C ILE A 88 -11.42 -3.35 1.01
N GLY A 89 -10.90 -3.09 -0.20
CA GLY A 89 -11.17 -3.90 -1.38
C GLY A 89 -10.37 -5.22 -1.38
N LEU A 90 -10.83 -6.21 -2.13
CA LEU A 90 -10.12 -7.50 -2.27
C LEU A 90 -8.82 -7.38 -3.10
N LEU A 91 -8.73 -6.37 -3.96
CA LEU A 91 -7.66 -6.18 -4.94
C LEU A 91 -7.06 -4.75 -4.89
N PRO A 92 -6.61 -4.26 -3.72
CA PRO A 92 -6.31 -2.84 -3.52
C PRO A 92 -5.16 -2.30 -4.39
N ASN A 93 -4.39 -3.16 -5.06
CA ASN A 93 -3.25 -2.75 -5.89
C ASN A 93 -3.24 -3.30 -7.33
N MET A 94 -4.32 -3.96 -7.75
CA MET A 94 -4.33 -4.71 -9.01
C MET A 94 -5.25 -4.12 -10.07
N GLN A 95 -6.17 -3.20 -9.72
CA GLN A 95 -7.12 -2.65 -10.70
C GLN A 95 -7.20 -1.11 -10.63
N PRO A 96 -6.48 -0.40 -11.53
CA PRO A 96 -5.45 -0.87 -12.48
C PRO A 96 -4.14 -1.29 -11.79
N ILE A 97 -3.29 -2.08 -12.48
CA ILE A 97 -1.94 -2.42 -12.00
C ILE A 97 -1.18 -1.15 -11.61
N GLY A 98 -0.57 -1.21 -10.44
CA GLY A 98 0.27 -0.15 -9.90
C GLY A 98 -0.49 0.97 -9.19
N LYS A 99 -1.83 0.91 -9.16
CA LYS A 99 -2.61 1.69 -8.21
C LYS A 99 -2.29 1.23 -6.79
N LEU A 100 -2.28 2.16 -5.84
CA LEU A 100 -2.11 1.84 -4.42
C LEU A 100 -3.32 2.38 -3.66
N ASP A 101 -4.40 1.59 -3.56
CA ASP A 101 -5.63 2.04 -2.89
C ASP A 101 -5.39 2.38 -1.42
N VAL A 102 -4.36 1.80 -0.80
CA VAL A 102 -3.99 2.09 0.58
C VAL A 102 -3.72 3.59 0.84
N LEU A 103 -3.30 4.32 -0.19
CA LEU A 103 -3.00 5.74 -0.06
C LEU A 103 -4.24 6.59 0.27
N LYS A 104 -5.47 6.10 0.02
CA LYS A 104 -6.71 6.81 0.38
C LYS A 104 -6.89 7.01 1.89
N TRP A 105 -6.19 6.21 2.70
CA TRP A 105 -6.17 6.32 4.17
C TRP A 105 -4.97 7.12 4.69
N SER A 106 -4.11 7.62 3.82
CA SER A 106 -3.01 8.51 4.20
C SER A 106 -3.49 9.96 4.27
N ALA A 107 -3.13 10.64 5.36
CA ALA A 107 -3.32 12.09 5.48
C ALA A 107 -2.36 12.84 4.55
N VAL A 108 -1.13 12.33 4.43
CA VAL A 108 -0.10 12.82 3.51
C VAL A 108 0.63 11.61 2.92
N THR A 109 0.91 11.66 1.62
CA THR A 109 1.82 10.74 0.95
C THR A 109 3.12 11.48 0.62
N LEU A 110 4.23 11.02 1.20
CA LEU A 110 5.57 11.51 0.91
C LEU A 110 6.18 10.60 -0.16
N VAL A 111 6.52 11.18 -1.30
CA VAL A 111 7.31 10.51 -2.34
C VAL A 111 8.74 10.98 -2.16
N THR A 112 9.64 10.07 -1.85
CA THR A 112 11.05 10.39 -1.68
C THR A 112 11.93 9.25 -2.14
N THR A 113 13.15 9.58 -2.50
CA THR A 113 14.20 8.63 -2.89
C THR A 113 15.46 9.00 -2.10
N CYS A 114 16.37 8.06 -1.87
CA CYS A 114 17.67 8.42 -1.33
C CYS A 114 18.50 9.13 -2.40
N GLU A 115 19.50 9.91 -1.98
CA GLU A 115 20.36 10.67 -2.89
C GLU A 115 21.00 9.77 -3.97
N ASP A 116 21.37 8.53 -3.60
CA ASP A 116 21.95 7.53 -4.50
C ASP A 116 20.99 7.06 -5.61
N LEU A 117 19.68 7.23 -5.41
CA LEU A 117 18.61 6.81 -6.32
C LEU A 117 17.84 8.02 -6.89
N LEU A 118 18.42 9.22 -6.79
CA LEU A 118 17.88 10.42 -7.40
C LEU A 118 18.19 10.42 -8.90
N ASP A 119 17.17 10.62 -9.75
CA ASP A 119 17.42 10.90 -11.17
C ASP A 119 18.26 12.18 -11.30
N PRO A 120 19.23 12.25 -12.23
CA PRO A 120 20.01 13.47 -12.43
C PRO A 120 19.08 14.67 -12.66
N MET A 121 19.06 15.60 -11.70
CA MET A 121 18.27 16.81 -11.81
C MET A 121 18.94 17.69 -12.88
N THR A 122 18.16 18.21 -13.82
CA THR A 122 18.64 19.33 -14.66
C THR A 122 19.05 20.48 -13.73
N PRO A 123 20.19 21.16 -13.98
CA PRO A 123 20.57 22.32 -13.18
C PRO A 123 19.43 23.31 -13.11
N ASP A 124 19.16 23.85 -11.91
CA ASP A 124 18.20 24.94 -11.75
C ASP A 124 18.61 26.10 -12.67
N VAL A 125 17.70 26.52 -13.55
CA VAL A 125 17.90 27.62 -14.51
C VAL A 125 17.81 28.96 -13.78
#